data_AF-A0A2S8SX10-F1
#
_entry.id   AF-A0A2S8SX10-F1
#
_cell.length_a   1.000
_cell.length_b   1.000
_cell.length_c   1.000
_cell.angle_alpha   90.00
_cell.angle_beta   90.00
_cell.angle_gamma   90.00
#
_symmetry.space_group_name_H-M   'P 1'
#
loop_
_entity.id
_entity.type
_entity.pdbx_description
1 polymer ?
#
loop_
_entity_poly.entity_id
_entity_poly.type
_entity_poly.pdbx_seq_one_letter_code
_entity_poly.pdbx_strand_id
1 'polypeptide(L)'
;MMTFSQRMIAAFALIAVLFGGLIAYTIRVAPQMGRESKVALDSFYARCRARDFAGARQMFSSHLQESISEAQLQTEWLKFAAKNGNLSRWEQADKVSINGFGGSVCVFPPFVEFRHAAFGAKGTGTLIYVRMVPQNGKWKLERFNFLRWGGV
;
A
#
# COMPACT_ATOMS: atom_id res chain seq x y z
N MET A 1 -40.34 31.06 10.51
CA MET A 1 -40.04 29.69 10.96
C MET A 1 -40.10 28.77 9.75
N MET A 2 -39.01 28.05 9.41
CA MET A 2 -39.06 27.01 8.36
C MET A 2 -39.96 25.86 8.79
N THR A 3 -40.77 25.36 7.85
CA THR A 3 -41.58 24.14 8.05
C THR A 3 -40.68 22.92 8.18
N PHE A 4 -41.17 21.86 8.83
CA PHE A 4 -40.43 20.60 8.99
C PHE A 4 -39.96 20.02 7.64
N SER A 5 -40.81 20.08 6.62
CA SER A 5 -40.48 19.64 5.25
C SER A 5 -39.32 20.45 4.65
N GLN A 6 -39.28 21.77 4.83
CA GLN A 6 -38.18 22.62 4.36
C GLN A 6 -36.85 22.28 5.07
N ARG A 7 -36.89 21.96 6.36
CA ARG A 7 -35.70 21.53 7.11
C ARG A 7 -35.17 20.18 6.60
N MET A 8 -36.07 19.24 6.29
CA MET A 8 -35.70 17.93 5.73
C MET A 8 -35.09 18.06 4.32
N ILE A 9 -35.65 18.91 3.46
CA ILE A 9 -35.10 19.18 2.13
C ILE A 9 -33.72 19.83 2.24
N ALA A 10 -33.56 20.82 3.13
CA ALA A 10 -32.27 21.47 3.36
C ALA A 10 -31.22 20.48 3.89
N ALA A 11 -31.59 19.60 4.83
CA ALA A 11 -30.71 18.56 5.35
C ALA A 11 -30.30 17.57 4.24
N PHE A 12 -31.24 17.12 3.42
CA PHE A 12 -30.96 16.22 2.30
C PHE A 12 -30.04 16.86 1.26
N ALA A 13 -30.28 18.13 0.91
CA ALA A 13 -29.44 18.88 0.00
C ALA A 13 -28.00 19.03 0.54
N LEU A 14 -27.85 19.33 1.84
CA LEU A 14 -26.55 19.41 2.49
C LEU A 14 -25.82 18.06 2.44
N ILE A 15 -26.50 16.95 2.76
CA ILE A 15 -25.94 15.61 2.66
C ILE A 15 -25.49 15.34 1.21
N ALA A 16 -26.33 15.61 0.22
CA ALA A 16 -25.99 15.40 -1.18
C ALA A 16 -24.75 16.20 -1.61
N VAL A 17 -24.62 17.45 -1.18
CA VAL A 17 -23.45 18.29 -1.46
C VAL A 17 -22.19 17.75 -0.78
N LEU A 18 -22.28 17.32 0.48
CA LEU A 18 -21.15 16.75 1.21
C LEU A 18 -20.67 15.44 0.58
N PHE A 19 -21.60 14.53 0.25
CA PHE A 19 -21.27 13.26 -0.41
C PHE A 19 -20.75 13.48 -1.83
N GLY A 20 -21.35 14.39 -2.59
CA GLY A 20 -20.87 14.76 -3.93
C GLY A 20 -19.45 15.33 -3.88
N GLY A 21 -19.17 16.21 -2.92
CA GLY A 21 -17.83 16.75 -2.67
C GLY A 21 -16.82 15.65 -2.30
N LEU A 22 -17.20 14.72 -1.42
CA LEU A 22 -16.35 13.59 -1.03
C LEU A 22 -16.03 12.66 -2.20
N ILE A 23 -17.03 12.35 -3.03
CA ILE A 23 -16.86 11.52 -4.24
C ILE A 23 -15.93 12.22 -5.22
N ALA A 24 -16.17 13.50 -5.53
CA ALA A 24 -15.32 14.28 -6.44
C ALA A 24 -13.87 14.36 -5.94
N TYR A 25 -13.68 14.57 -4.64
CA TYR A 25 -12.36 14.54 -4.00
C TYR A 25 -11.69 13.17 -4.15
N THR A 26 -12.43 12.10 -3.86
CA THR A 26 -11.93 10.72 -3.95
C THR A 26 -11.48 10.38 -5.37
N ILE A 27 -12.27 10.72 -6.39
CA ILE A 27 -11.93 10.48 -7.80
C ILE A 27 -10.66 11.22 -8.21
N ARG A 28 -10.44 12.43 -7.68
CA ARG A 28 -9.24 13.23 -7.97
C ARG A 28 -8.00 12.68 -7.28
N VAL A 29 -8.12 12.31 -6.01
CA VAL A 29 -6.97 12.03 -5.14
C VAL A 29 -6.56 10.56 -5.18
N ALA A 30 -7.51 9.63 -5.29
CA ALA A 30 -7.19 8.19 -5.26
C ALA A 30 -6.21 7.74 -6.36
N PRO A 31 -6.32 8.20 -7.64
CA PRO A 31 -5.35 7.84 -8.67
C PRO A 31 -3.95 8.38 -8.37
N GLN A 32 -3.85 9.59 -7.81
CA GLN A 32 -2.58 10.19 -7.42
C GLN A 32 -1.93 9.42 -6.27
N MET A 33 -2.70 9.09 -5.22
CA MET A 33 -2.24 8.25 -4.12
C MET A 33 -1.72 6.90 -4.62
N GLY A 34 -2.45 6.25 -5.53
CA GLY A 34 -2.04 4.97 -6.12
C GLY A 34 -0.72 5.06 -6.89
N ARG A 35 -0.51 6.15 -7.65
CA ARG A 35 0.75 6.36 -8.41
C ARG A 35 1.93 6.64 -7.49
N GLU A 36 1.79 7.59 -6.57
CA GLU A 36 2.88 8.00 -5.68
C GLU A 36 3.30 6.87 -4.73
N SER A 37 2.33 6.16 -4.15
CA SER A 37 2.60 5.01 -3.29
C SER A 37 3.27 3.87 -4.05
N LYS A 38 2.90 3.64 -5.32
CA LYS A 38 3.56 2.65 -6.18
C LYS A 38 5.01 3.02 -6.45
N VAL A 39 5.31 4.28 -6.76
CA VAL A 39 6.70 4.75 -6.97
C VAL A 39 7.56 4.54 -5.73
N ALA A 40 7.01 4.86 -4.55
CA ALA A 40 7.71 4.59 -3.29
C ALA A 40 7.94 3.09 -3.06
N LEU A 41 6.94 2.27 -3.39
CA LEU A 41 7.04 0.82 -3.24
C LEU A 41 8.06 0.19 -4.21
N ASP A 42 8.09 0.63 -5.47
CA ASP A 42 9.07 0.20 -6.46
C ASP A 42 10.50 0.60 -6.03
N SER A 43 10.66 1.77 -5.41
CA SER A 43 11.93 2.22 -4.84
C SER A 43 12.39 1.33 -3.69
N PHE A 44 11.47 0.88 -2.83
CA PHE A 44 11.77 -0.08 -1.77
C PHE A 44 12.29 -1.40 -2.35
N TYR A 45 11.67 -1.92 -3.41
CA TYR A 45 12.15 -3.14 -4.07
C TYR A 45 13.52 -2.99 -4.71
N ALA A 46 13.77 -1.86 -5.38
CA ALA A 46 15.06 -1.58 -5.99
C ALA A 46 16.18 -1.63 -4.94
N ARG A 47 15.95 -1.06 -3.75
CA ARG A 47 16.91 -1.10 -2.63
C ARG A 47 17.14 -2.51 -2.11
N CYS A 48 16.07 -3.29 -1.89
CA CYS A 48 16.20 -4.69 -1.46
C CYS A 48 16.94 -5.55 -2.49
N ARG A 49 16.73 -5.33 -3.80
CA ARG A 49 17.49 -6.01 -4.86
C ARG A 49 18.97 -5.62 -4.85
N ALA A 50 19.27 -4.34 -4.60
CA ALA A 50 20.63 -3.83 -4.46
C ALA A 50 21.31 -4.19 -3.12
N ARG A 51 20.61 -4.93 -2.24
CA ARG A 51 21.07 -5.27 -0.87
C ARG A 51 21.31 -4.05 0.03
N ASP A 52 20.70 -2.90 -0.29
CA ASP A 52 20.66 -1.70 0.55
C ASP A 52 19.52 -1.84 1.58
N PHE A 53 19.71 -2.67 2.60
CA PHE A 53 18.69 -2.92 3.62
C PHE A 53 18.51 -1.75 4.59
N ALA A 54 19.59 -1.01 4.88
CA ALA A 54 19.52 0.22 5.65
C ALA A 54 18.62 1.26 4.98
N GLY A 55 18.82 1.53 3.67
CA GLY A 55 17.97 2.44 2.91
C GLY A 55 16.56 1.90 2.68
N ALA A 56 16.39 0.58 2.51
CA ALA A 56 15.07 -0.03 2.41
C ALA A 56 14.26 0.14 3.70
N ARG A 57 14.91 -0.05 4.87
CA ARG A 57 14.28 0.15 6.19
C ARG A 57 13.83 1.59 6.41
N GLN A 58 14.54 2.59 5.88
CA GLN A 58 14.10 3.99 5.97
C GLN A 58 12.75 4.24 5.26
N MET A 59 12.30 3.33 4.38
CA MET A 59 10.99 3.41 3.73
C MET A 59 9.84 2.85 4.57
N PHE A 60 10.15 2.19 5.69
CA PHE A 60 9.14 1.75 6.65
C PHE A 60 8.54 2.93 7.41
N SER A 61 7.30 2.77 7.85
CA SER A 61 6.67 3.69 8.80
C SER A 61 7.41 3.62 10.14
N SER A 62 7.28 4.65 10.98
CA SER A 62 7.94 4.66 12.31
C SER A 62 7.63 3.39 13.11
N HIS A 63 6.37 2.97 13.13
CA HIS A 63 5.94 1.74 13.78
C HIS A 63 6.61 0.48 13.20
N LEU A 64 6.75 0.40 11.88
CA LEU A 64 7.36 -0.75 11.23
C LEU A 64 8.90 -0.75 11.41
N GLN A 65 9.53 0.42 11.54
CA GLN A 65 10.96 0.54 11.86
C GLN A 65 11.30 0.09 13.28
N GLU A 66 10.39 0.30 14.24
CA GLU A 66 10.53 -0.18 15.61
C GLU A 66 10.45 -1.70 15.70
N SER A 67 9.57 -2.31 14.90
CA SER A 67 9.34 -3.76 14.94
C SER A 67 10.30 -4.57 14.06
N ILE A 68 10.89 -3.96 13.03
CA ILE A 68 11.77 -4.66 12.08
C ILE A 68 13.13 -3.97 12.03
N SER A 69 14.15 -4.70 12.49
CA SER A 69 15.55 -4.29 12.35
C SER A 69 16.06 -4.54 10.93
N GLU A 70 17.16 -3.87 10.58
CA GLU A 70 17.85 -4.11 9.30
C GLU A 70 18.28 -5.58 9.16
N ALA A 71 18.82 -6.17 10.24
CA ALA A 71 19.23 -7.57 10.27
C ALA A 71 18.03 -8.53 10.07
N GLN A 72 16.87 -8.20 10.61
CA GLN A 72 15.66 -8.98 10.42
C GLN A 72 15.15 -8.87 8.97
N LEU A 73 15.15 -7.67 8.39
CA LEU A 73 14.81 -7.46 6.98
C LEU A 73 15.73 -8.27 6.06
N GLN A 74 17.04 -8.21 6.31
CA GLN A 74 18.04 -8.99 5.58
C GLN A 74 17.78 -10.50 5.73
N THR A 75 17.51 -10.97 6.94
CA THR A 75 17.26 -12.39 7.23
C THR A 75 16.04 -12.90 6.46
N GLU A 76 14.92 -12.19 6.50
CA GLU A 76 13.71 -12.60 5.77
C GLU A 76 13.89 -12.54 4.25
N TRP A 77 14.65 -11.56 3.75
CA TRP A 77 14.99 -11.49 2.33
C TRP A 77 15.86 -12.67 1.89
N LEU A 78 16.83 -13.07 2.71
CA LEU A 78 17.67 -14.24 2.46
C LEU A 78 16.88 -15.55 2.56
N LYS A 79 15.94 -15.67 3.50
CA LYS A 79 15.02 -16.83 3.59
C LYS A 79 14.18 -16.95 2.32
N PHE A 80 13.66 -15.83 1.81
CA PHE A 80 12.96 -15.82 0.52
C PHE A 80 13.87 -16.29 -0.61
N ALA A 81 15.10 -15.75 -0.70
CA ALA A 81 16.06 -16.11 -1.74
C ALA A 81 16.51 -17.58 -1.65
N ALA A 82 16.67 -18.14 -0.46
CA ALA A 82 16.98 -19.54 -0.27
C ALA A 82 15.85 -20.45 -0.78
N LYS A 83 14.59 -20.11 -0.41
CA LYS A 83 13.40 -20.89 -0.79
C LYS A 83 13.09 -20.79 -2.29
N ASN A 84 13.09 -19.58 -2.86
CA ASN A 84 12.58 -19.33 -4.21
C ASN A 84 13.66 -18.96 -5.24
N GLY A 85 14.91 -18.78 -4.82
CA GLY A 85 15.95 -18.13 -5.62
C GLY A 85 15.87 -16.61 -5.52
N ASN A 86 16.90 -15.91 -6.00
CA ASN A 86 16.93 -14.45 -6.03
C ASN A 86 15.68 -13.90 -6.74
N LEU A 87 15.11 -12.82 -6.21
CA LEU A 87 13.91 -12.19 -6.76
C LEU A 87 14.13 -11.79 -8.23
N SER A 88 13.47 -12.48 -9.16
CA SER A 88 13.57 -12.23 -10.60
C SER A 88 12.42 -11.34 -11.08
N ARG A 89 11.19 -11.66 -10.67
CA ARG A 89 9.98 -10.98 -11.12
C ARG A 89 9.15 -10.48 -9.94
N TRP A 90 8.70 -9.24 -10.06
CA TRP A 90 7.82 -8.57 -9.11
C TRP A 90 6.68 -7.95 -9.90
N GLU A 91 5.45 -8.42 -9.70
CA GLU A 91 4.29 -7.87 -10.43
C GLU A 91 3.03 -7.85 -9.57
N GLN A 92 2.10 -6.95 -9.89
CA GLN A 92 0.80 -6.92 -9.21
C GLN A 92 0.04 -8.22 -9.52
N ALA A 93 -0.50 -8.85 -8.48
CA ALA A 93 -1.22 -10.11 -8.59
C ALA A 93 -2.60 -9.94 -9.25
N ASP A 94 -3.24 -8.77 -9.06
CA ASP A 94 -4.58 -8.50 -9.55
C ASP A 94 -4.53 -7.78 -10.91
N LYS A 95 -4.27 -8.51 -12.00
CA LYS A 95 -4.43 -7.98 -13.38
C LYS A 95 -5.88 -7.87 -13.85
N VAL A 96 -6.86 -8.02 -12.95
CA VAL A 96 -8.29 -7.90 -13.27
C VAL A 96 -8.99 -7.05 -12.22
N SER A 97 -8.95 -5.72 -12.37
CA SER A 97 -9.89 -4.82 -11.69
C SER A 97 -10.31 -3.74 -12.68
N ILE A 98 -11.59 -3.37 -12.62
CA ILE A 98 -12.33 -2.62 -13.65
C ILE A 98 -11.76 -1.20 -13.89
N ASN A 99 -10.80 -0.74 -13.07
CA ASN A 99 -10.12 0.56 -13.21
C ASN A 99 -8.57 0.46 -13.35
N GLY A 100 -8.02 -0.73 -13.66
CA GLY A 100 -6.58 -0.89 -13.96
C GLY A 100 -5.62 -0.76 -12.77
N PHE A 101 -6.14 -0.76 -11.54
CA PHE A 101 -5.34 -0.70 -10.31
C PHE A 101 -5.53 -2.00 -9.50
N GLY A 102 -4.47 -2.80 -9.38
CA GLY A 102 -4.45 -4.10 -8.66
C GLY A 102 -4.26 -3.97 -7.14
N GLY A 103 -4.90 -2.97 -6.53
CA GLY A 103 -4.76 -2.59 -5.13
C GLY A 103 -5.99 -1.85 -4.59
N SER A 104 -6.06 -1.61 -3.29
CA SER A 104 -7.15 -0.84 -2.66
C SER A 104 -6.64 0.53 -2.24
N VAL A 105 -7.29 1.60 -2.68
CA VAL A 105 -6.98 2.97 -2.23
C VAL A 105 -8.08 3.41 -1.27
N CYS A 106 -7.71 3.71 -0.04
CA CYS A 106 -8.58 4.38 0.91
C CYS A 106 -8.12 5.82 1.04
N VAL A 107 -9.03 6.78 0.81
CA VAL A 107 -8.73 8.21 0.91
C VAL A 107 -8.89 8.70 2.36
N PHE A 108 -9.67 8.00 3.18
CA PHE A 108 -9.92 8.37 4.56
C PHE A 108 -10.19 7.16 5.48
N PRO A 109 -9.30 6.82 6.43
CA PRO A 109 -7.93 7.35 6.59
C PRO A 109 -7.06 6.97 5.37
N PRO A 110 -6.07 7.80 4.97
CA PRO A 110 -5.37 7.59 3.71
C PRO A 110 -4.42 6.39 3.78
N PHE A 111 -4.66 5.38 2.94
CA PHE A 111 -3.75 4.26 2.73
C PHE A 111 -3.91 3.64 1.35
N VAL A 112 -2.88 2.93 0.90
CA VAL A 112 -2.92 2.15 -0.34
C VAL A 112 -2.44 0.74 -0.07
N GLU A 113 -3.24 -0.25 -0.42
CA GLU A 113 -2.88 -1.66 -0.35
C GLU A 113 -2.54 -2.20 -1.72
N PHE A 114 -1.51 -3.02 -1.79
CA PHE A 114 -1.10 -3.71 -2.99
C PHE A 114 -1.00 -5.21 -2.72
N ARG A 115 -1.41 -6.00 -3.71
CA ARG A 115 -1.13 -7.43 -3.78
C ARG A 115 -0.14 -7.68 -4.90
N HIS A 116 1.00 -8.25 -4.57
CA HIS A 116 2.06 -8.54 -5.53
C HIS A 116 2.47 -10.00 -5.48
N ALA A 117 2.73 -10.58 -6.65
CA ALA A 117 3.41 -11.84 -6.78
C ALA A 117 4.91 -11.58 -6.93
N ALA A 118 5.70 -12.16 -6.03
CA ALA A 118 7.16 -12.17 -6.12
C ALA A 118 7.63 -13.56 -6.50
N PHE A 119 8.27 -13.66 -7.66
CA PHE A 119 8.86 -14.91 -8.13
C PHE A 119 10.37 -14.85 -8.00
N GLY A 120 10.95 -15.92 -7.48
CA GLY A 120 12.39 -16.10 -7.48
C GLY A 120 12.87 -16.81 -8.75
N ALA A 121 14.18 -16.84 -8.94
CA ALA A 121 14.82 -17.45 -10.10
C ALA A 121 14.54 -18.95 -10.27
N LYS A 122 14.07 -19.66 -9.22
CA LYS A 122 13.67 -21.08 -9.30
C LYS A 122 12.27 -21.29 -9.90
N GLY A 123 11.58 -20.22 -10.32
CA GLY A 123 10.23 -20.29 -10.87
C GLY A 123 9.12 -20.41 -9.81
N THR A 124 9.46 -20.57 -8.54
CA THR A 124 8.50 -20.49 -7.43
C THR A 124 8.36 -19.06 -6.92
N GLY A 125 7.18 -18.72 -6.39
CA GLY A 125 6.88 -17.39 -5.90
C GLY A 125 5.95 -17.37 -4.71
N THR A 126 5.77 -16.19 -4.13
CA THR A 126 4.84 -15.95 -3.02
C THR A 126 4.02 -14.69 -3.28
N LEU A 127 2.82 -14.65 -2.70
CA LEU A 127 1.99 -13.46 -2.69
C LEU A 127 2.34 -12.58 -1.50
N ILE A 128 2.46 -11.27 -1.75
CA ILE A 128 2.82 -10.27 -0.76
C ILE A 128 1.78 -9.19 -0.73
N TYR A 129 1.34 -8.96 0.49
CA TYR A 129 0.45 -7.88 0.84
C TYR A 129 1.30 -6.75 1.38
N VAL A 130 1.14 -5.60 0.76
CA VAL A 130 1.80 -4.37 1.17
C VAL A 130 0.75 -3.34 1.47
N ARG A 131 0.88 -2.66 2.60
CA ARG A 131 0.12 -1.45 2.88
C ARG A 131 1.06 -0.27 2.98
N MET A 132 0.76 0.77 2.21
CA MET A 132 1.45 2.04 2.20
C MET A 132 0.57 3.10 2.89
N VAL A 133 1.18 3.93 3.71
CA VAL A 133 0.52 5.05 4.40
C VAL A 133 1.33 6.33 4.19
N PRO A 134 0.69 7.50 4.06
CA PRO A 134 1.41 8.76 4.04
C PRO A 134 1.85 9.11 5.46
N GLN A 135 3.14 9.39 5.63
CA GLN A 135 3.75 9.85 6.87
C GLN A 135 4.72 10.99 6.54
N ASN A 136 4.50 12.17 7.13
CA ASN A 136 5.32 13.37 6.91
C ASN A 136 5.51 13.72 5.42
N GLY A 137 4.42 13.64 4.63
CA GLY A 137 4.43 13.93 3.19
C GLY A 137 5.12 12.88 2.32
N LYS A 138 5.50 11.72 2.87
CA LYS A 138 6.10 10.61 2.13
C LYS A 138 5.30 9.34 2.31
N TRP A 139 5.22 8.53 1.27
CA TRP A 139 4.64 7.20 1.35
C TRP A 139 5.59 6.23 2.05
N LYS A 140 5.10 5.54 3.08
CA LYS A 140 5.86 4.61 3.92
C LYS A 140 5.16 3.24 3.96
N LEU A 141 5.95 2.17 4.04
CA LEU A 141 5.41 0.83 4.24
C LEU A 141 4.95 0.69 5.69
N GLU A 142 3.66 0.45 5.89
CA GLU A 142 3.07 0.14 7.20
C GLU A 142 2.97 -1.37 7.41
N ARG A 143 2.64 -2.13 6.36
CA ARG A 143 2.55 -3.59 6.41
C ARG A 143 3.28 -4.21 5.24
N PHE A 144 4.02 -5.28 5.51
CA PHE A 144 4.76 -6.03 4.50
C PHE A 144 4.86 -7.50 4.91
N ASN A 145 4.08 -8.36 4.26
CA ASN A 145 3.87 -9.74 4.72
C ASN A 145 5.08 -10.69 4.59
N PHE A 146 6.17 -10.32 3.90
CA PHE A 146 7.41 -11.11 4.03
C PHE A 146 7.99 -11.07 5.45
N LEU A 147 7.70 -10.01 6.20
CA LEU A 147 8.35 -9.71 7.48
C LEU A 147 7.46 -10.04 8.68
N ARG A 148 6.26 -10.55 8.42
CA ARG A 148 5.35 -11.11 9.41
C ARG A 148 5.02 -12.55 9.03
N TRP A 149 5.81 -13.46 9.56
CA TRP A 149 5.41 -14.84 9.77
C TRP A 149 5.30 -15.06 11.27
N GLY A 150 4.06 -15.13 11.76
CA GLY A 150 3.74 -15.32 13.17
C GLY A 150 2.24 -15.38 13.39
N GLY A 151 1.68 -16.59 13.31
CA GLY A 151 0.36 -16.96 13.81
C GLY A 151 -0.75 -17.07 12.76
N VAL A 152 -0.87 -18.22 12.10
CA VAL A 152 -1.70 -19.36 12.57
C VAL A 152 -0.96 -20.65 12.22
#